data_AF-A0A969GDF9-F1
#
_entry.id   AF-A0A969GDF9-F1
#
_cell.length_a   1.000
_cell.length_b   1.000
_cell.length_c   1.000
_cell.angle_alpha   90.00
_cell.angle_beta   90.00
_cell.angle_gamma   90.00
#
_symmetry.space_group_name_H-M   'P 1'
#
loop_
_entity.id
_entity.type
_entity.pdbx_description
1 polymer ?
#
loop_
_entity_poly.entity_id
_entity_poly.type
_entity_poly.pdbx_seq_one_letter_code
_entity_poly.pdbx_strand_id
1 'polypeptide(L)'
;MIQPENKSGATTTGIIIGVLALLCCVCVIALGAAGYIFYTTIPSDITNLPVFTETEPTVEPEIIRLPVDSFSNETLQVLQTSIVPVNNPRELACRLNGKCNIPEVMATSALPRVVGDKDNFWVHNVDSNENNQIQATLQYVTPHVYFWVQDGIDTNKNEIAALSEEFEKKFTPPPVSSLAVNGVLALTAMNIFIFYIPEVWASQLL
;
A
#
# COMPACT_ATOMS: atom_id res chain seq x y z
N MET A 1 -32.90 -54.38 -51.39
CA MET A 1 -33.41 -52.98 -51.38
C MET A 1 -32.20 -52.07 -51.25
N ILE A 2 -31.87 -51.36 -52.33
CA ILE A 2 -30.73 -50.42 -52.38
C ILE A 2 -31.28 -49.06 -51.93
N GLN A 3 -30.81 -48.57 -50.79
CA GLN A 3 -31.13 -47.24 -50.26
C GLN A 3 -30.24 -46.20 -50.98
N PRO A 4 -30.79 -45.08 -51.47
CA PRO A 4 -30.00 -44.04 -52.13
C PRO A 4 -29.18 -43.25 -51.10
N GLU A 5 -27.89 -43.10 -51.36
CA GLU A 5 -27.01 -42.21 -50.60
C GLU A 5 -27.49 -40.76 -50.77
N ASN A 6 -27.79 -40.06 -49.67
CA ASN A 6 -28.04 -38.63 -49.73
C ASN A 6 -26.67 -37.92 -49.81
N LYS A 7 -26.44 -37.20 -50.91
CA LYS A 7 -25.36 -36.22 -51.05
C LYS A 7 -25.94 -34.84 -50.73
N SER A 8 -26.22 -34.56 -49.46
CA SER A 8 -26.77 -33.24 -49.05
C SER A 8 -25.99 -32.54 -47.93
N GLY A 9 -25.11 -33.25 -47.21
CA GLY A 9 -24.29 -32.66 -46.14
C GLY A 9 -23.01 -31.94 -46.60
N ALA A 10 -22.44 -32.32 -47.75
CA ALA A 10 -21.16 -31.80 -48.22
C ALA A 10 -21.24 -30.38 -48.79
N THR A 11 -22.35 -30.04 -49.46
CA THR A 11 -22.59 -28.70 -50.03
C THR A 11 -22.96 -27.67 -48.96
N THR A 12 -23.80 -28.04 -48.00
CA THR A 12 -24.22 -27.16 -46.89
C THR A 12 -23.04 -26.81 -45.97
N THR A 13 -22.17 -27.80 -45.68
CA THR A 13 -20.97 -27.57 -44.86
C THR A 13 -19.96 -26.65 -45.56
N GLY A 14 -19.79 -26.81 -46.88
CA GLY A 14 -18.93 -25.92 -47.68
C GLY A 14 -19.44 -24.47 -47.72
N ILE A 15 -20.76 -24.28 -47.78
CA ILE A 15 -21.39 -22.94 -47.74
C ILE A 15 -21.16 -22.28 -46.37
N ILE A 16 -21.35 -23.01 -45.27
CA ILE A 16 -21.16 -22.48 -43.91
C ILE A 16 -19.71 -22.04 -43.69
N ILE A 17 -18.73 -22.86 -44.09
CA ILE A 17 -17.30 -22.54 -43.97
C ILE A 17 -16.96 -21.32 -44.85
N GLY A 18 -17.50 -21.25 -46.07
CA GLY A 18 -17.31 -20.10 -46.95
C GLY A 18 -17.86 -18.80 -46.36
N VAL A 19 -19.05 -18.83 -45.75
CA VAL A 19 -19.66 -17.67 -45.08
C VAL A 19 -18.85 -17.26 -43.84
N LEU A 20 -18.38 -18.22 -43.04
CA LEU A 20 -17.60 -17.94 -41.83
C LEU A 20 -16.23 -17.33 -42.17
N ALA A 21 -15.56 -17.84 -43.22
CA ALA A 21 -14.32 -17.29 -43.72
C ALA A 21 -14.48 -15.87 -44.28
N LEU A 22 -15.59 -15.63 -45.00
CA LEU A 22 -15.90 -14.31 -45.55
C LEU A 22 -16.23 -13.31 -44.44
N LEU A 23 -16.98 -13.71 -43.41
CA LEU A 23 -17.26 -12.90 -42.22
C LEU A 23 -15.96 -12.51 -41.50
N CYS A 24 -15.04 -13.47 -41.32
CA CYS A 24 -13.73 -13.23 -40.71
C CYS A 24 -12.91 -12.21 -41.50
N CYS A 25 -12.84 -12.34 -42.83
CA CYS A 25 -12.17 -11.37 -43.70
C CYS A 25 -12.76 -9.96 -43.57
N VAL A 26 -14.09 -9.84 -43.51
CA VAL A 26 -14.76 -8.54 -43.35
C VAL A 26 -14.45 -7.91 -42.00
N CYS A 27 -14.40 -8.70 -40.91
CA CYS A 27 -14.02 -8.21 -39.59
C CYS A 27 -12.58 -7.69 -39.54
N VAL A 28 -11.63 -8.40 -40.16
CA VAL A 28 -10.22 -7.98 -40.20
C VAL A 28 -10.06 -6.67 -40.99
N ILE A 29 -10.75 -6.53 -42.11
CA ILE A 29 -10.71 -5.30 -42.92
C ILE A 29 -11.35 -4.12 -42.16
N ALA A 30 -12.46 -4.35 -41.46
CA ALA A 30 -13.13 -3.30 -40.67
C ALA A 30 -12.26 -2.80 -39.51
N LEU A 31 -11.61 -3.71 -38.78
CA LEU A 31 -10.68 -3.34 -37.70
C LEU A 31 -9.43 -2.63 -38.24
N GLY A 32 -8.89 -3.07 -39.37
CA GLY A 32 -7.77 -2.41 -40.04
C GLY A 32 -8.12 -0.99 -40.51
N ALA A 33 -9.30 -0.80 -41.11
CA ALA A 33 -9.79 0.51 -41.53
C ALA A 33 -10.04 1.43 -40.32
N ALA A 34 -10.67 0.93 -39.25
CA ALA A 34 -10.90 1.69 -38.04
C ALA A 34 -9.59 2.14 -37.36
N GLY A 35 -8.60 1.23 -37.28
CA GLY A 35 -7.28 1.56 -36.74
C GLY A 35 -6.52 2.57 -37.60
N TYR A 36 -6.62 2.48 -38.93
CA TYR A 36 -6.01 3.45 -39.85
C TYR A 36 -6.64 4.84 -39.71
N ILE A 37 -7.98 4.92 -39.63
CA ILE A 37 -8.68 6.18 -39.37
C ILE A 37 -8.24 6.77 -38.04
N PHE A 38 -8.21 5.97 -36.97
CA PHE A 38 -7.75 6.41 -35.65
C PHE A 38 -6.31 6.98 -35.70
N TYR A 39 -5.38 6.29 -36.38
CA TYR A 39 -4.01 6.75 -36.57
C TYR A 39 -3.93 8.10 -37.30
N THR A 40 -4.76 8.30 -38.34
CA THR A 40 -4.78 9.57 -39.09
C THR A 40 -5.48 10.72 -38.35
N THR A 41 -6.34 10.43 -37.38
CA THR A 41 -7.06 11.43 -36.59
C THR A 41 -6.37 11.85 -35.30
N ILE A 42 -5.28 11.18 -34.89
CA ILE A 42 -4.45 11.65 -33.77
C ILE A 42 -3.71 12.90 -34.25
N PRO A 43 -3.93 14.08 -33.63
CA PRO A 43 -3.16 15.27 -33.94
C PRO A 43 -1.70 15.03 -33.57
N SER A 44 -0.80 15.12 -34.54
CA SER A 44 0.65 15.09 -34.32
C SER A 44 1.14 16.44 -33.76
N ASP A 45 0.52 16.93 -32.69
CA ASP A 45 0.88 18.20 -32.04
C ASP A 45 2.12 18.10 -31.15
N ILE A 46 2.75 16.92 -31.05
CA ILE A 46 3.92 16.68 -30.19
C ILE A 46 5.25 17.05 -30.90
N THR A 47 5.25 17.27 -32.21
CA THR A 47 6.49 17.59 -32.97
C THR A 47 6.79 19.09 -33.12
N ASN A 48 5.89 19.98 -32.70
CA ASN A 48 6.13 21.43 -32.68
C ASN A 48 6.26 21.96 -31.25
N LEU A 49 7.14 21.34 -30.46
CA LEU A 49 7.61 21.97 -29.23
C LEU A 49 8.38 23.25 -29.62
N PRO A 50 8.10 24.41 -29.02
CA PRO A 50 8.91 25.59 -29.24
C PRO A 50 10.34 25.26 -28.79
N VAL A 51 11.27 25.28 -29.74
CA VAL A 51 12.69 25.28 -29.42
C VAL A 51 13.00 26.65 -28.83
N PHE A 52 13.22 26.68 -27.51
CA PHE A 52 13.75 27.86 -26.83
C PHE A 52 15.21 28.03 -27.28
N THR A 53 15.44 28.92 -28.23
CA THR A 53 16.80 29.38 -28.55
C THR A 53 17.22 30.36 -27.45
N GLU A 54 17.85 29.84 -26.40
CA GLU A 54 18.42 30.64 -25.31
C GLU A 54 19.58 31.49 -25.88
N THR A 55 19.32 32.79 -26.04
CA THR A 55 20.33 33.78 -26.43
C THR A 55 20.53 34.77 -25.28
N GLU A 56 20.79 34.24 -24.08
CA GLU A 56 21.15 35.05 -22.92
C GLU A 56 22.54 34.64 -22.45
N PRO A 57 23.48 35.59 -22.24
CA PRO A 57 24.79 35.25 -21.70
C PRO A 57 24.61 34.67 -20.30
N THR A 58 25.13 33.45 -20.10
CA THR A 58 25.24 32.80 -18.79
C THR A 58 26.06 33.69 -17.85
N VAL A 59 25.39 34.55 -17.10
CA VAL A 59 25.92 35.08 -15.85
C VAL A 59 25.68 33.97 -14.83
N GLU A 60 26.68 33.14 -14.62
CA GLU A 60 26.66 32.14 -13.54
C GLU A 60 26.45 32.91 -12.22
N PRO A 61 25.38 32.62 -11.46
CA PRO A 61 25.17 33.28 -10.19
C PRO A 61 26.32 32.88 -9.26
N GLU A 62 27.20 33.82 -8.94
CA GLU A 62 28.23 33.61 -7.93
C GLU A 62 27.52 33.37 -6.59
N ILE A 63 27.55 32.13 -6.11
CA ILE A 63 27.01 31.77 -4.80
C ILE A 63 27.96 32.32 -3.74
N ILE A 64 27.68 33.55 -3.28
CA ILE A 64 28.36 34.15 -2.13
C ILE A 64 27.90 33.38 -0.88
N ARG A 65 28.69 32.38 -0.47
CA ARG A 65 28.54 31.75 0.85
C ARG A 65 29.21 32.63 1.88
N LEU A 66 28.41 33.18 2.81
CA LEU A 66 28.96 33.84 3.99
C LEU A 66 29.90 32.87 4.73
N PRO A 67 31.03 33.34 5.30
CA PRO A 67 31.90 32.53 6.13
C PRO A 67 31.07 31.86 7.26
N VAL A 68 31.34 30.58 7.55
CA VAL A 68 30.63 29.83 8.61
C VAL A 68 30.71 30.54 9.97
N ASP A 69 31.74 31.35 10.21
CA ASP A 69 31.91 32.13 11.45
C ASP A 69 30.95 33.33 11.58
N SER A 70 30.09 33.60 10.60
CA SER A 70 29.06 34.65 10.67
C SER A 70 27.71 34.19 11.23
N PHE A 71 27.56 32.89 11.54
CA PHE A 71 26.39 32.40 12.26
C PHE A 71 26.50 32.79 13.74
N SER A 72 25.61 33.68 14.17
CA SER A 72 25.50 34.05 15.57
C SER A 72 25.16 32.83 16.43
N ASN A 73 25.88 32.61 17.54
CA ASN A 73 25.60 31.55 18.52
C ASN A 73 24.19 31.62 19.11
N GLU A 74 23.49 32.74 18.91
CA GLU A 74 22.09 32.99 19.28
C GLU A 74 21.14 31.93 18.70
N THR A 75 21.29 31.54 17.43
CA THR A 75 20.44 30.49 16.83
C THR A 75 20.62 29.15 17.55
N LEU A 76 21.87 28.83 17.92
CA LEU A 76 22.17 27.59 18.63
C LEU A 76 21.60 27.62 20.06
N GLN A 77 21.71 28.75 20.76
CA GLN A 77 21.12 28.93 22.08
C GLN A 77 19.59 28.85 22.05
N VAL A 78 18.94 29.44 21.04
CA VAL A 78 17.49 29.33 20.86
C VAL A 78 17.09 27.87 20.64
N LEU A 79 17.79 27.12 19.78
CA LEU A 79 17.49 25.70 19.56
C LEU A 79 17.68 24.86 20.83
N GLN A 80 18.75 25.13 21.60
CA GLN A 80 19.03 24.42 22.85
C GLN A 80 18.03 24.72 23.97
N THR A 81 17.44 25.91 23.97
CA THR A 81 16.49 26.36 25.01
C THR A 81 15.03 26.25 24.58
N SER A 82 14.77 26.01 23.29
CA SER A 82 13.42 25.82 22.78
C SER A 82 12.81 24.52 23.31
N ILE A 83 11.60 24.63 23.86
CA ILE A 83 10.82 23.46 24.27
C ILE A 83 10.14 22.91 23.02
N VAL A 84 10.63 21.77 22.53
CA VAL A 84 10.01 21.06 21.41
C VAL A 84 8.79 20.29 21.94
N PRO A 85 7.56 20.61 21.51
CA PRO A 85 6.38 19.89 21.97
C PRO A 85 6.39 18.44 21.48
N VAL A 86 5.84 17.54 22.29
CA VAL A 86 5.68 16.13 21.93
C VAL A 86 4.82 16.00 20.68
N ASN A 87 5.27 15.21 19.71
CA ASN A 87 4.52 14.91 18.48
C ASN A 87 3.31 14.01 18.77
N ASN A 88 2.25 14.57 19.37
CA ASN A 88 1.01 13.87 19.64
C ASN A 88 -0.02 14.18 18.53
N PRO A 89 -0.37 13.21 17.66
CA PRO A 89 -1.27 13.45 16.53
C PRO A 89 -2.64 13.98 16.92
N ARG A 90 -3.16 13.62 18.10
CA ARG A 90 -4.44 14.11 18.62
C ARG A 90 -4.35 15.60 18.97
N GLU A 91 -3.30 15.98 19.68
CA GLU A 91 -3.04 17.38 20.03
C GLU A 91 -2.80 18.21 18.78
N LEU A 92 -2.01 17.70 17.84
CA LEU A 92 -1.78 18.36 16.55
C LEU A 92 -3.06 18.52 15.74
N ALA A 93 -3.92 17.50 15.68
CA ALA A 93 -5.20 17.58 14.99
C ALA A 93 -6.13 18.61 15.63
N CYS A 94 -6.10 18.75 16.96
CA CYS A 94 -6.82 19.80 17.67
C CYS A 94 -6.24 21.19 17.34
N ARG A 95 -4.93 21.37 17.50
CA ARG A 95 -4.24 22.67 17.37
C ARG A 95 -4.24 23.20 15.94
N LEU A 96 -3.96 22.33 14.96
CA LEU A 96 -3.77 22.72 13.57
C LEU A 96 -5.07 22.61 12.75
N ASN A 97 -5.90 21.62 13.05
CA ASN A 97 -7.09 21.30 12.24
C ASN A 97 -8.42 21.49 13.01
N GLY A 98 -8.41 21.96 14.25
CA GLY A 98 -9.61 22.16 15.08
C GLY A 98 -10.32 20.87 15.52
N LYS A 99 -9.72 19.68 15.29
CA LYS A 99 -10.32 18.37 15.59
C LYS A 99 -9.93 17.91 17.00
N CYS A 100 -10.58 18.47 18.02
CA CYS A 100 -10.19 18.25 19.42
C CYS A 100 -10.85 17.04 20.11
N ASN A 101 -12.00 16.59 19.62
CA ASN A 101 -12.77 15.49 20.22
C ASN A 101 -12.41 14.12 19.63
N ILE A 102 -11.12 13.87 19.40
CA ILE A 102 -10.68 12.54 18.98
C ILE A 102 -10.59 11.70 20.27
N PRO A 103 -11.20 10.51 20.35
CA PRO A 103 -11.12 9.64 21.54
C PRO A 103 -9.75 8.97 21.65
N GLU A 104 -9.23 8.84 22.88
CA GLU A 104 -7.89 8.28 23.12
C GLU A 104 -7.69 6.93 22.44
N VAL A 105 -8.71 6.10 22.55
CA VAL A 105 -8.85 4.79 21.94
C VAL A 105 -10.20 4.70 21.24
N MET A 106 -10.22 4.11 20.04
CA MET A 106 -11.46 3.91 19.27
C MET A 106 -12.21 2.63 19.67
N ALA A 107 -11.52 1.67 20.27
CA ALA A 107 -12.10 0.43 20.78
C ALA A 107 -11.89 0.34 22.29
N THR A 108 -12.99 0.21 23.04
CA THR A 108 -12.98 0.08 24.50
C THR A 108 -12.76 -1.36 24.97
N SER A 109 -12.93 -2.35 24.07
CA SER A 109 -12.69 -3.76 24.33
C SER A 109 -12.45 -4.49 23.02
N ALA A 110 -11.38 -5.28 22.95
CA ALA A 110 -11.26 -6.34 21.95
C ALA A 110 -11.72 -7.65 22.60
N LEU A 111 -12.48 -8.48 21.87
CA LEU A 111 -12.71 -9.85 22.31
C LEU A 111 -11.33 -10.55 22.44
N PRO A 112 -11.07 -11.31 23.52
CA PRO A 112 -9.86 -12.11 23.62
C PRO A 112 -9.78 -13.03 22.40
N ARG A 113 -8.65 -12.97 21.69
CA ARG A 113 -8.39 -13.83 20.52
C ARG A 113 -7.58 -15.05 20.96
N VAL A 114 -7.81 -16.18 20.29
CA VAL A 114 -7.11 -17.43 20.56
C VAL A 114 -6.23 -17.83 19.39
N VAL A 115 -5.11 -18.49 19.67
CA VAL A 115 -4.23 -19.04 18.63
C VAL A 115 -5.05 -19.91 17.68
N GLY A 116 -4.90 -19.67 16.38
CA GLY A 116 -5.69 -20.29 15.31
C GLY A 116 -6.83 -19.43 14.77
N ASP A 117 -7.19 -18.33 15.44
CA ASP A 117 -8.14 -17.36 14.90
C ASP A 117 -7.67 -16.82 13.54
N LYS A 118 -8.62 -16.54 12.65
CA LYS A 118 -8.34 -15.97 11.33
C LYS A 118 -8.98 -14.60 11.18
N ASP A 119 -8.30 -13.70 10.50
CA ASP A 119 -8.84 -12.37 10.16
C ASP A 119 -8.27 -11.86 8.83
N ASN A 120 -8.91 -10.84 8.27
CA ASN A 120 -8.50 -10.21 7.02
C ASN A 120 -7.83 -8.87 7.28
N PHE A 121 -6.66 -8.65 6.67
CA PHE A 121 -5.85 -7.45 6.86
C PHE A 121 -5.58 -6.77 5.52
N TRP A 122 -5.67 -5.45 5.51
CA TRP A 122 -5.16 -4.64 4.40
C TRP A 122 -3.65 -4.44 4.57
N VAL A 123 -2.88 -4.79 3.56
CA VAL A 123 -1.42 -4.73 3.55
C VAL A 123 -0.97 -3.92 2.36
N HIS A 124 -0.03 -3.02 2.61
CA HIS A 124 0.63 -2.23 1.58
C HIS A 124 1.92 -2.92 1.16
N ASN A 125 2.04 -3.24 -0.13
CA ASN A 125 3.28 -3.74 -0.71
C ASN A 125 4.15 -2.56 -1.14
N VAL A 126 5.31 -2.41 -0.51
CA VAL A 126 6.24 -1.30 -0.79
C VAL A 126 7.01 -1.46 -2.11
N ASP A 127 7.14 -2.68 -2.62
CA ASP A 127 7.83 -2.97 -3.88
C ASP A 127 6.94 -2.66 -5.08
N SER A 128 5.66 -3.06 -5.01
CA SER A 128 4.68 -2.81 -6.09
C SER A 128 3.85 -1.54 -5.90
N ASN A 129 3.90 -0.92 -4.72
CA ASN A 129 3.08 0.22 -4.31
C ASN A 129 1.57 -0.06 -4.37
N GLU A 130 1.16 -1.30 -4.14
CA GLU A 130 -0.24 -1.75 -4.16
C GLU A 130 -0.77 -2.05 -2.75
N ASN A 131 -2.08 -1.89 -2.57
CA ASN A 131 -2.78 -2.24 -1.33
C ASN A 131 -3.65 -3.46 -1.57
N ASN A 132 -3.37 -4.55 -0.85
CA ASN A 132 -4.07 -5.81 -1.01
C ASN A 132 -4.63 -6.29 0.31
N GLN A 133 -5.79 -6.97 0.26
CA GLN A 133 -6.34 -7.63 1.42
C GLN A 133 -5.83 -9.07 1.47
N ILE A 134 -5.27 -9.48 2.61
CA ILE A 134 -4.80 -10.84 2.87
C ILE A 134 -5.59 -11.46 4.01
N GLN A 135 -5.58 -12.79 4.08
CA GLN A 135 -6.00 -13.53 5.26
C GLN A 135 -4.77 -13.92 6.08
N ALA A 136 -4.86 -13.80 7.40
CA ALA A 136 -3.83 -14.23 8.32
C ALA A 136 -4.42 -15.01 9.49
N THR A 137 -3.61 -15.92 10.03
CA THR A 137 -3.92 -16.74 11.20
C THR A 137 -3.10 -16.27 12.40
N LEU A 138 -3.73 -16.14 13.57
CA LEU A 138 -3.09 -15.81 14.83
C LEU A 138 -2.22 -17.00 15.28
N GLN A 139 -0.90 -16.82 15.30
CA GLN A 139 0.04 -17.90 15.64
C GLN A 139 0.55 -17.82 17.08
N TYR A 140 0.62 -16.61 17.66
CA TYR A 140 1.12 -16.42 19.02
C TYR A 140 0.45 -15.25 19.73
N VAL A 141 0.25 -15.41 21.03
CA VAL A 141 -0.38 -14.41 21.91
C VAL A 141 0.56 -14.16 23.08
N THR A 142 0.87 -12.88 23.30
CA THR A 142 1.58 -12.39 24.48
C THR A 142 0.62 -11.53 25.32
N PRO A 143 1.00 -11.08 26.53
CA PRO A 143 0.12 -10.22 27.34
C PRO A 143 -0.33 -8.95 26.62
N HIS A 144 0.54 -8.33 25.81
CA HIS A 144 0.26 -7.05 25.17
C HIS A 144 0.20 -7.10 23.65
N VAL A 145 0.51 -8.23 23.02
CA VAL A 145 0.69 -8.26 21.57
C VAL A 145 0.18 -9.55 20.95
N TYR A 146 -0.55 -9.42 19.83
CA TYR A 146 -0.96 -10.54 18.98
C TYR A 146 -0.08 -10.63 17.74
N PHE A 147 0.37 -11.85 17.42
CA PHE A 147 1.23 -12.15 16.27
C PHE A 147 0.48 -12.95 15.21
N TRP A 148 0.14 -12.27 14.12
CA TRP A 148 -0.58 -12.84 12.99
C TRP A 148 0.39 -13.17 11.86
N VAL A 149 0.15 -14.31 11.22
CA VAL A 149 0.95 -14.78 10.08
C VAL A 149 0.04 -14.99 8.89
N GLN A 150 0.43 -14.44 7.75
CA GLN A 150 -0.31 -14.58 6.50
C GLN A 150 -0.47 -16.06 6.11
N ASP A 151 -1.68 -16.41 5.68
CA ASP A 151 -1.98 -17.76 5.22
C ASP A 151 -1.19 -18.09 3.94
N GLY A 152 -0.70 -19.33 3.85
CA GLY A 152 0.04 -19.83 2.68
C GLY A 152 1.56 -19.62 2.72
N ILE A 153 2.09 -19.12 3.83
CA ILE A 153 3.55 -18.96 4.05
C ILE A 153 4.03 -20.04 5.00
N ASP A 154 5.09 -20.76 4.62
CA ASP A 154 5.74 -21.70 5.52
C ASP A 154 6.56 -20.93 6.56
N THR A 155 6.27 -21.17 7.83
CA THR A 155 6.87 -20.45 8.95
C THR A 155 7.14 -21.39 10.10
N ASN A 156 8.32 -21.23 10.70
CA ASN A 156 8.72 -22.01 11.86
C ASN A 156 8.07 -21.46 13.13
N LYS A 157 7.19 -22.25 13.74
CA LYS A 157 6.48 -21.87 14.97
C LYS A 157 7.41 -21.50 16.13
N ASN A 158 8.56 -22.15 16.23
CA ASN A 158 9.53 -21.85 17.29
C ASN A 158 10.19 -20.48 17.09
N GLU A 159 10.43 -20.09 15.84
CA GLU A 159 10.96 -18.76 15.51
C GLU A 159 9.93 -17.67 15.76
N ILE A 160 8.66 -17.91 15.41
CA ILE A 160 7.57 -16.98 15.73
C ILE A 160 7.47 -16.78 17.24
N ALA A 161 7.46 -17.87 18.02
CA ALA A 161 7.40 -17.77 19.48
C ALA A 161 8.60 -17.01 20.07
N ALA A 162 9.82 -17.30 19.60
CA ALA A 162 11.02 -16.61 20.07
C ALA A 162 10.99 -15.11 19.74
N LEU A 163 10.55 -14.75 18.52
CA LEU A 163 10.39 -13.36 18.11
C LEU A 163 9.32 -12.65 18.95
N SER A 164 8.19 -13.33 19.21
CA SER A 164 7.10 -12.78 20.00
C SER A 164 7.54 -12.43 21.42
N GLU A 165 8.26 -13.34 22.06
CA GLU A 165 8.81 -13.15 23.41
C GLU A 165 9.89 -12.06 23.44
N GLU A 166 10.78 -12.01 22.45
CA GLU A 166 11.79 -10.96 22.37
C GLU A 166 11.16 -9.57 22.15
N PHE A 167 10.17 -9.48 21.28
CA PHE A 167 9.44 -8.24 21.01
C PHE A 167 8.72 -7.75 22.28
N GLU A 168 7.97 -8.63 22.94
CA GLU A 168 7.26 -8.31 24.19
C GLU A 168 8.21 -7.76 25.24
N LYS A 169 9.36 -8.42 25.44
CA LYS A 169 10.39 -8.00 26.41
C LYS A 169 11.03 -6.65 26.08
N LYS A 170 11.21 -6.34 24.79
CA LYS A 170 11.99 -5.16 24.34
C LYS A 170 11.13 -3.93 24.08
N PHE A 171 9.88 -4.14 23.65
CA PHE A 171 8.95 -3.09 23.26
C PHE A 171 7.78 -2.95 24.24
N THR A 172 7.94 -3.42 25.48
CA THR A 172 6.96 -3.18 26.54
C THR A 172 6.70 -1.66 26.64
N PRO A 173 5.43 -1.23 26.52
CA PRO A 173 5.09 0.18 26.62
C PRO A 173 5.32 0.68 28.05
N PRO A 174 5.77 1.94 28.23
CA PRO A 174 5.56 2.61 29.50
C PRO A 174 4.04 2.79 29.74
N PRO A 175 3.58 2.82 31.00
CA PRO A 175 2.16 2.98 31.33
C PRO A 175 1.58 4.22 30.63
N VAL A 176 0.64 3.95 29.72
CA VAL A 176 -0.32 4.84 29.04
C VAL A 176 0.00 6.35 29.03
N SER A 177 1.05 6.78 28.32
CA SER A 177 1.13 8.19 27.88
C SER A 177 1.98 8.46 26.63
N SER A 178 2.49 7.43 25.94
CA SER A 178 3.26 7.66 24.72
C SER A 178 3.14 6.47 23.78
N LEU A 179 2.71 6.76 22.55
CA LEU A 179 2.77 5.86 21.38
C LEU A 179 1.66 4.80 21.30
N ALA A 180 0.39 5.24 21.31
CA ALA A 180 -0.60 4.56 20.47
C ALA A 180 -0.34 4.95 19.01
N VAL A 181 0.72 4.38 18.41
CA VAL A 181 0.77 4.31 16.94
C VAL A 181 -0.31 3.30 16.59
N ASN A 182 -1.36 3.74 15.89
CA ASN A 182 -2.24 2.86 15.13
C ASN A 182 -1.42 2.25 13.99
N GLY A 183 -0.45 1.41 14.36
CA GLY A 183 0.60 0.92 13.49
C GLY A 183 0.63 -0.57 13.61
N VAL A 184 0.13 -1.22 12.56
CA VAL A 184 0.66 -2.52 12.17
C VAL A 184 2.17 -2.32 12.04
N LEU A 185 2.94 -2.77 13.02
CA LEU A 185 4.38 -2.91 12.84
C LEU A 185 4.56 -4.16 11.98
N ALA A 186 4.52 -3.98 10.66
CA ALA A 186 4.96 -4.99 9.73
C ALA A 186 6.50 -5.00 9.80
N LEU A 187 7.06 -5.97 10.53
CA LEU A 187 8.46 -6.32 10.32
C LEU A 187 8.54 -6.97 8.95
N THR A 188 8.88 -6.16 7.95
CA THR A 188 9.04 -6.53 6.53
C THR A 188 10.10 -7.61 6.30
N ALA A 189 10.84 -8.02 7.34
CA ALA A 189 11.78 -9.12 7.26
C ALA A 189 11.12 -10.52 7.30
N MET A 190 9.88 -10.68 7.79
CA MET A 190 9.29 -12.02 8.03
C MET A 190 7.78 -12.18 7.76
N ASN A 191 7.08 -11.23 7.12
CA ASN A 191 5.62 -11.32 6.87
C ASN A 191 4.78 -11.54 8.16
N ILE A 192 5.23 -10.95 9.27
CA ILE A 192 4.59 -11.03 10.59
C ILE A 192 3.92 -9.68 10.88
N PHE A 193 2.64 -9.72 11.25
CA PHE A 193 1.85 -8.55 11.61
C PHE A 193 1.67 -8.49 13.13
N ILE A 194 2.10 -7.38 13.72
CA ILE A 194 2.13 -7.16 15.17
C ILE A 194 1.04 -6.16 15.54
N PHE A 195 0.13 -6.56 16.44
CA PHE A 195 -0.91 -5.69 17.00
C PHE A 195 -0.73 -5.52 18.50
N TYR A 196 -0.60 -4.27 18.94
CA TYR A 196 -0.41 -3.89 20.33
C TYR A 196 -1.75 -3.70 21.08
N ILE A 197 -1.80 -4.17 22.33
CA ILE A 197 -2.90 -4.12 23.29
C ILE A 197 -2.43 -3.28 24.49
N PRO A 198 -3.01 -2.10 24.75
CA PRO A 198 -2.64 -1.31 25.92
C PRO A 198 -3.09 -1.93 27.25
N GLU A 199 -2.17 -1.91 28.22
CA GLU A 199 -2.12 -2.62 29.52
C GLU A 199 -3.24 -2.36 30.56
N VAL A 200 -4.33 -1.69 30.21
CA VAL A 200 -5.42 -1.54 31.18
C VAL A 200 -6.35 -2.74 31.03
N TRP A 201 -6.85 -3.28 32.15
CA TRP A 201 -7.99 -4.22 32.26
C TRP A 201 -7.72 -5.72 32.54
N ALA A 202 -6.62 -6.10 33.18
CA ALA A 202 -6.54 -7.43 33.84
C ALA A 202 -7.22 -7.48 35.23
N SER A 203 -7.77 -6.38 35.75
CA SER A 203 -8.36 -6.38 37.09
C SER A 203 -9.49 -5.36 37.23
N GLN A 204 -10.72 -5.77 36.88
CA GLN A 204 -11.94 -5.32 37.55
C GLN A 204 -13.14 -6.19 37.14
N LEU A 205 -13.17 -7.40 37.71
CA LEU A 205 -14.39 -8.15 38.00
C LEU A 205 -14.26 -8.76 39.41
N LEU A 206 -14.39 -7.90 40.42
CA LEU A 206 -15.12 -8.15 41.67
C LEU A 206 -15.98 -6.93 41.95
#